data_AF-A0A4Y7U4V3-F1
#
_entry.id   AF-A0A4Y7U4V3-F1
#
_cell.length_a   1.000
_cell.length_b   1.000
_cell.length_c   1.000
_cell.angle_alpha   90.00
_cell.angle_beta   90.00
_cell.angle_gamma   90.00
#
_symmetry.space_group_name_H-M   'P 1'
#
loop_
_entity.id
_entity.type
_entity.pdbx_description
1 polymer ?
#
loop_
_entity_poly.entity_id
_entity_poly.type
_entity_poly.pdbx_seq_one_letter_code
_entity_poly.pdbx_strand_id
1 'polypeptide(L)'
;MKNTTDITESFGTLYHPKTALVFYETRGTDSDVYVEYFDMDNNGTPINAHPLTEREAKVLARALVTEKDRDKAFLKSNGILPTNILHISHNT
;
A
#
# COMPACT_ATOMS: atom_id res chain seq x y z
N MET A 1 -5.31 -46.74 9.43
CA MET A 1 -5.23 -45.28 9.68
C MET A 1 -4.25 -44.70 8.67
N LYS A 2 -4.69 -43.73 7.85
CA LYS A 2 -3.85 -43.14 6.79
C LYS A 2 -3.00 -42.05 7.44
N ASN A 3 -1.68 -42.25 7.54
CA ASN A 3 -0.76 -41.23 8.02
C ASN A 3 -0.52 -40.22 6.90
N THR A 4 -1.40 -39.21 6.80
CA THR A 4 -1.17 -38.08 5.91
C THR A 4 -0.12 -37.18 6.53
N THR A 5 1.10 -37.22 6.01
CA THR A 5 2.16 -36.27 6.34
C THR A 5 1.73 -34.88 5.89
N ASP A 6 1.51 -33.99 6.86
CA ASP A 6 1.24 -32.57 6.59
C ASP A 6 2.52 -31.90 6.08
N ILE A 7 2.51 -31.55 4.79
CA ILE A 7 3.62 -30.86 4.12
C ILE A 7 3.27 -29.38 3.86
N THR A 8 2.27 -28.84 4.56
CA THR A 8 1.77 -27.48 4.31
C THR A 8 2.86 -26.42 4.49
N GLU A 9 3.79 -26.65 5.42
CA GLU A 9 4.97 -25.80 5.65
C GLU A 9 6.01 -25.87 4.51
N SER A 10 5.92 -26.86 3.62
CA SER A 10 6.84 -27.03 2.48
C SER A 10 6.42 -26.26 1.24
N PHE A 11 5.20 -25.69 1.20
CA PHE A 11 4.66 -25.01 0.02
C PHE A 11 5.14 -23.55 -0.17
N GLY A 12 6.11 -23.09 0.62
CA GLY A 12 6.73 -21.77 0.48
C GLY A 12 6.27 -20.78 1.56
N THR A 13 6.33 -19.48 1.25
CA THR A 13 5.97 -18.43 2.22
C THR A 13 4.46 -18.40 2.42
N LEU A 14 4.00 -18.94 3.54
CA LEU A 14 2.59 -18.92 3.93
C LEU A 14 2.18 -17.48 4.29
N TYR A 15 1.22 -16.92 3.56
CA TYR A 15 0.67 -15.59 3.86
C TYR A 15 -0.45 -15.72 4.87
N HIS A 16 -0.33 -15.01 5.99
CA HIS A 16 -1.37 -14.95 7.01
C HIS A 16 -2.13 -13.62 6.93
N PRO A 17 -3.47 -13.64 7.00
CA PRO A 17 -4.26 -12.43 7.06
C PRO A 17 -3.89 -11.66 8.33
N LYS A 18 -3.53 -10.39 8.17
CA LYS A 18 -3.14 -9.52 9.29
C LYS A 18 -4.16 -8.43 9.57
N THR A 19 -4.73 -7.86 8.51
CA THR A 19 -5.61 -6.69 8.58
C THR A 19 -6.54 -6.67 7.38
N ALA A 20 -7.72 -6.06 7.47
CA ALA A 20 -8.56 -5.71 6.33
C ALA A 20 -9.03 -4.25 6.37
N LEU A 21 -9.33 -3.72 5.19
CA LEU A 21 -9.96 -2.42 4.99
C LEU A 21 -11.31 -2.65 4.32
N VAL A 22 -12.36 -2.06 4.88
CA VAL A 22 -13.71 -2.10 4.31
C VAL A 22 -14.11 -0.69 3.92
N PHE A 23 -14.53 -0.54 2.67
CA PHE A 23 -15.02 0.72 2.11
C PHE A 23 -16.54 0.67 2.08
N TYR A 24 -17.17 1.59 2.78
CA TYR A 24 -18.60 1.81 2.79
C TYR A 24 -18.92 3.00 1.91
N GLU A 25 -19.91 2.87 1.04
CA GLU A 25 -20.38 3.93 0.17
C GLU A 25 -21.88 4.14 0.40
N THR A 26 -22.29 5.40 0.52
CA THR A 26 -23.70 5.77 0.59
C THR A 26 -24.38 5.61 -0.76
N ARG A 27 -25.60 5.05 -0.77
CA ARG A 27 -26.42 4.99 -2.00
C ARG A 27 -27.14 6.34 -2.18
N GLY A 28 -26.67 7.18 -3.10
CA GLY A 28 -27.26 8.50 -3.35
C GLY A 28 -26.47 9.36 -4.35
N THR A 29 -26.83 10.64 -4.46
CA THR A 29 -26.13 11.63 -5.32
C THR A 29 -24.81 12.12 -4.72
N ASP A 30 -24.70 12.09 -3.39
CA ASP A 30 -23.45 12.34 -2.67
C ASP A 30 -22.87 10.99 -2.21
N SER A 31 -21.88 10.52 -2.97
CA SER A 31 -21.16 9.26 -2.72
C SER A 31 -20.03 9.51 -1.71
N ASP A 32 -20.39 9.67 -0.45
CA ASP A 32 -19.41 9.73 0.63
C ASP A 32 -18.88 8.32 0.90
N VAL A 33 -17.55 8.19 0.95
CA VAL A 33 -16.86 6.94 1.22
C VAL A 33 -16.30 6.96 2.63
N TYR A 34 -16.74 6.03 3.46
CA TYR A 34 -16.21 5.79 4.80
C TYR A 34 -15.34 4.54 4.79
N VAL A 35 -14.18 4.59 5.46
CA VAL A 35 -13.23 3.47 5.50
C VAL A 35 -13.06 3.00 6.93
N GLU A 36 -13.26 1.70 7.13
CA GLU A 36 -13.05 1.02 8.41
C GLU A 36 -11.89 0.03 8.33
N TYR A 37 -11.05 0.06 9.36
CA TYR A 37 -9.91 -0.82 9.52
C TYR A 37 -10.25 -1.94 10.52
N PHE A 38 -9.84 -3.16 10.17
CA PHE A 38 -9.98 -4.35 11.00
C PHE A 38 -8.64 -5.02 11.18
N ASP A 39 -8.33 -5.38 12.42
CA ASP A 39 -7.28 -6.34 12.71
C ASP A 39 -7.78 -7.76 12.40
N MET A 40 -6.87 -8.68 12.10
CA MET A 40 -7.21 -10.10 11.96
C MET A 40 -6.72 -10.87 13.18
N ASP A 41 -7.56 -11.75 13.71
CA ASP A 41 -7.14 -12.73 14.69
C ASP A 41 -6.32 -13.86 14.05
N ASN A 42 -5.82 -14.79 14.87
CA ASN A 42 -5.04 -15.94 14.41
C ASN A 42 -5.82 -16.89 13.48
N ASN A 43 -7.15 -16.79 13.47
CA ASN A 43 -8.05 -17.57 12.63
C ASN A 43 -8.44 -16.82 11.34
N GLY A 44 -7.94 -15.59 11.14
CA GLY A 44 -8.29 -14.74 10.00
C GLY A 44 -9.65 -14.06 10.12
N THR A 45 -10.20 -13.98 11.33
CA THR A 45 -11.47 -13.29 11.61
C THR A 45 -11.21 -11.81 11.85
N PRO A 46 -11.97 -10.89 11.22
CA PRO A 46 -11.86 -9.47 11.48
C PRO A 46 -12.29 -9.13 12.91
N ILE A 47 -11.43 -8.43 13.64
CA ILE A 47 -11.64 -7.93 15.00
C ILE A 47 -11.23 -6.45 15.08
N ASN A 48 -11.59 -5.79 16.18
CA ASN A 48 -11.19 -4.39 16.48
C ASN A 48 -11.52 -3.38 15.36
N ALA A 49 -12.78 -3.35 14.92
CA ALA A 49 -13.24 -2.36 13.95
C ALA A 49 -12.98 -0.93 14.46
N HIS A 50 -12.26 -0.12 13.67
CA HIS A 50 -12.07 1.30 13.98
C HIS A 50 -11.88 2.15 12.71
N PRO A 51 -12.17 3.46 12.78
CA PRO A 51 -11.88 4.36 11.67
C PRO A 51 -10.39 4.38 11.36
N LEU A 52 -10.04 4.37 10.06
CA LEU A 52 -8.65 4.44 9.63
C LEU A 52 -8.00 5.74 10.13
N THR A 53 -6.96 5.63 10.96
CA THR A 53 -6.28 6.81 11.50
C THR A 53 -5.32 7.42 10.46
N GLU A 54 -4.97 8.70 10.63
CA GLU A 54 -3.99 9.35 9.73
C GLU A 54 -2.65 8.60 9.66
N ARG A 55 -2.23 8.01 10.79
CA ARG A 55 -0.96 7.29 10.87
C ARG A 55 -1.01 6.03 10.03
N GLU A 56 -2.08 5.26 10.13
CA GLU A 56 -2.28 4.04 9.34
C GLU A 56 -2.46 4.37 7.86
N ALA A 57 -3.21 5.43 7.53
CA ALA A 57 -3.35 5.90 6.16
C ALA A 57 -1.99 6.27 5.54
N LYS A 58 -1.09 6.93 6.29
CA LYS A 58 0.27 7.25 5.83
C LYS A 58 1.13 6.00 5.62
N VAL A 59 1.01 5.00 6.49
CA VAL A 59 1.72 3.72 6.35
C VAL A 59 1.20 2.95 5.13
N LEU A 60 -0.12 2.89 4.96
CA LEU A 60 -0.79 2.28 3.82
C LEU A 60 -0.35 2.95 2.51
N ALA A 61 -0.39 4.28 2.45
CA ALA A 61 0.06 5.04 1.28
C ALA A 61 1.51 4.70 0.91
N ARG A 62 2.41 4.60 1.89
CA ARG A 62 3.81 4.20 1.65
C ARG A 62 3.94 2.77 1.15
N ALA A 63 3.12 1.85 1.63
CA ALA A 63 3.11 0.46 1.19
C ALA A 63 2.55 0.30 -0.24
N LEU A 64 1.60 1.14 -0.64
CA LEU A 64 1.04 1.16 -2.00
C LEU A 64 1.93 1.87 -3.03
N VAL A 65 2.90 2.71 -2.60
CA VAL A 65 3.88 3.30 -3.52
C VAL A 65 4.75 2.19 -4.08
N THR A 66 4.37 1.72 -5.27
CA THR A 66 5.16 0.78 -6.06
C THR A 66 6.37 1.47 -6.66
N GLU A 67 7.47 0.74 -6.84
CA GLU A 67 8.70 1.29 -7.43
C GLU A 67 8.48 1.93 -8.81
N LYS A 68 7.40 1.58 -9.52
CA LYS A 68 7.00 2.20 -10.80
C LYS A 68 6.64 3.69 -10.69
N ASP A 69 6.14 4.18 -9.56
CA ASP A 69 5.92 5.62 -9.37
C ASP A 69 7.21 6.37 -9.00
N ARG A 70 8.27 5.64 -8.65
CA ARG A 70 9.60 6.19 -8.43
C ARG A 70 10.27 6.61 -9.75
N ASP A 71 9.85 6.05 -10.89
CA ASP A 71 10.31 6.45 -12.23
C ASP A 71 9.63 7.72 -12.76
N LYS A 72 8.58 8.23 -12.07
CA LYS A 72 8.14 9.62 -12.22
C LYS A 72 9.03 10.60 -11.43
N ALA A 73 10.06 10.11 -10.76
CA ALA A 73 11.13 10.97 -10.27
C ALA A 73 11.93 11.45 -11.48
N PHE A 74 11.62 12.65 -11.94
CA PHE A 74 12.51 13.42 -12.81
C PHE A 74 13.96 13.23 -12.38
N LEU A 75 14.84 13.08 -13.36
CA LEU A 75 16.28 13.01 -13.12
C LEU A 75 16.68 14.23 -12.27
N LYS A 76 17.18 13.98 -11.06
CA LYS A 76 17.78 15.05 -10.27
C LYS A 76 19.00 15.55 -11.04
N SER A 77 19.11 16.86 -11.19
CA SER A 77 20.20 17.49 -11.96
C SER A 77 21.60 17.23 -11.41
N ASN A 78 21.71 16.67 -10.20
CA ASN A 78 22.98 16.28 -9.58
C ASN A 78 23.78 15.33 -10.49
N GLY A 79 24.88 15.84 -11.04
CA GLY A 79 25.77 15.09 -11.96
C GLY A 79 25.38 15.15 -13.44
N ILE A 80 24.23 15.74 -13.77
CA ILE A 80 23.75 15.89 -15.15
C ILE A 80 23.93 17.34 -15.62
N LEU A 81 23.66 18.31 -14.75
CA LEU A 81 23.91 19.72 -15.03
C LEU A 81 25.17 20.20 -14.30
N PRO A 82 26.12 20.83 -14.99
CA PRO A 82 27.25 21.48 -14.34
C PRO A 82 26.77 22.61 -13.42
N THR A 83 27.47 22.83 -12.31
CA THR A 83 27.12 23.80 -11.26
C THR A 83 27.12 25.26 -11.71
N ASN A 84 27.68 25.55 -12.90
CA ASN A 84 27.94 26.90 -13.37
C ASN A 84 26.99 27.35 -14.49
N ILE A 85 25.83 26.70 -14.64
CA ILE A 85 24.82 27.13 -15.60
C ILE A 85 24.04 28.32 -15.04
N LEU A 86 24.17 29.47 -15.71
CA LEU A 86 23.45 30.70 -15.36
C LEU A 86 22.07 30.79 -16.02
N HIS A 87 21.89 30.18 -17.20
CA HIS A 87 20.65 30.26 -17.97
C HIS A 87 20.50 29.09 -18.95
N ILE A 88 19.28 28.58 -19.08
CA ILE A 88 18.90 27.54 -20.06
C ILE A 88 17.80 28.15 -20.95
N SER A 89 18.08 28.33 -22.24
CA SER A 89 17.07 28.76 -23.22
C SER A 89 16.49 27.56 -23.95
N HIS A 90 15.17 27.44 -23.97
CA HIS A 90 14.47 26.46 -24.79
C HIS A 90 14.19 27.10 -26.16
N ASN A 91 14.64 26.46 -27.25
CA ASN A 91 14.24 26.87 -28.59
C ASN A 91 13.22 25.84 -29.09
N THR A 92 11.97 26.28 -29.23
CA THR A 92 10.90 25.50 -29.87
C THR A 92 11.05 25.51 -31.38
#